data_AF-A0A2V8FN86-F1
#
_entry.id   AF-A0A2V8FN86-F1
#
_cell.length_a   1.000
_cell.length_b   1.000
_cell.length_c   1.000
_cell.angle_alpha   90.00
_cell.angle_beta   90.00
_cell.angle_gamma   90.00
#
_symmetry.space_group_name_H-M   'P 1'
#
loop_
_entity.id
_entity.type
_entity.pdbx_description
1 polymer ?
#
loop_
_entity_poly.entity_id
_entity_poly.type
_entity_poly.pdbx_seq_one_letter_code
_entity_poly.pdbx_strand_id
1 'polypeptide(L)'
;MCTSIARLRYLSFLAAALIVALAGGIFSVSAQTVQLRLVSTSWSPFTNGPGQPRFALDLVEEGLKRIRVSSTTSIVEPAQFTQALLSDRFDGSAAVWRDAEREKVLLFSQPYLENRLVLVGRKGADVSATGMSALKGRRIAIVEGYAYGDIDNAGPTFVRLRNDEASLTELLRAGVDYALIDELVVEYIVSNYSKESQTRLEIGKTPLVIRQLFFAVRRTRPDAEAIIKSFNAQLRGMIVDRTYHRLLHVGWIRADIDGDGVPEYIPASDKAGPTAPQHVYSLFSSEPPASQPASKTIEISPRFYLGGSIYTDWATVPDPFKVHDSQSPDPNRSTATLFKFVW
;
A
#
# COMPACT_ATOMS: atom_id res chain seq x y z
N MET A 1 -42.41 55.30 71.71
CA MET A 1 -43.81 54.97 71.96
C MET A 1 -44.39 54.29 70.72
N CYS A 2 -45.13 53.19 70.92
CA CYS A 2 -46.05 52.51 69.99
C CYS A 2 -45.48 51.84 68.73
N THR A 3 -45.30 50.51 68.74
CA THR A 3 -46.20 49.42 68.25
C THR A 3 -46.28 49.31 66.73
N SER A 4 -45.63 48.29 66.13
CA SER A 4 -46.17 46.95 65.79
C SER A 4 -46.82 46.90 64.41
N ILE A 5 -46.37 46.00 63.53
CA ILE A 5 -47.18 45.02 62.76
C ILE A 5 -46.25 44.21 61.84
N ALA A 6 -46.63 42.96 61.67
CA ALA A 6 -45.83 41.83 61.24
C ALA A 6 -45.86 41.52 59.73
N ARG A 7 -45.00 40.57 59.32
CA ARG A 7 -45.14 39.63 58.18
C ARG A 7 -45.04 40.27 56.78
N LEU A 8 -44.63 39.61 55.70
CA LEU A 8 -43.90 38.38 55.39
C LEU A 8 -43.87 38.37 53.85
N ARG A 9 -42.68 38.29 53.26
CA ARG A 9 -42.28 37.70 51.95
C ARG A 9 -43.22 37.81 50.72
N TYR A 10 -42.56 37.99 49.58
CA TYR A 10 -43.01 37.86 48.18
C TYR A 10 -43.61 39.13 47.57
N LEU A 11 -42.79 39.84 46.80
CA LEU A 11 -43.03 40.17 45.38
C LEU A 11 -41.94 41.16 44.91
N SER A 12 -40.74 40.68 44.61
CA SER A 12 -39.74 41.47 43.85
C SER A 12 -38.69 40.54 43.20
N PHE A 13 -39.14 39.46 42.56
CA PHE A 13 -38.29 38.63 41.69
C PHE A 13 -38.90 38.63 40.30
N LEU A 14 -38.83 39.75 39.57
CA LEU A 14 -39.26 39.81 38.17
C LEU A 14 -38.70 41.04 37.44
N ALA A 15 -37.43 41.39 37.66
CA ALA A 15 -36.78 42.46 36.88
C ALA A 15 -35.24 42.37 36.83
N ALA A 16 -34.65 41.16 36.94
CA ALA A 16 -33.20 40.98 36.80
C ALA A 16 -32.83 39.61 36.20
N ALA A 17 -33.59 39.14 35.21
CA ALA A 17 -33.32 37.89 34.50
C ALA A 17 -33.48 38.02 32.98
N LEU A 18 -33.12 39.19 32.45
CA LEU A 18 -33.02 39.44 31.02
C LEU A 18 -31.77 40.30 30.83
N ILE A 19 -30.88 39.95 29.90
CA ILE A 19 -29.51 40.50 29.69
C ILE A 19 -28.39 39.73 30.44
N VAL A 20 -28.40 38.40 30.42
CA VAL A 20 -27.17 37.56 30.32
C VAL A 20 -27.47 36.34 29.44
N ALA A 21 -28.10 36.57 28.27
CA ALA A 21 -28.49 35.50 27.34
C ALA A 21 -27.98 35.71 25.91
N LEU A 22 -26.99 36.58 25.70
CA LEU A 22 -26.37 36.83 24.39
C LEU A 22 -24.85 36.99 24.52
N ALA A 23 -24.15 35.89 24.79
CA ALA A 23 -22.70 35.79 24.53
C ALA A 23 -22.19 34.35 24.41
N GLY A 24 -23.07 33.34 24.48
CA GLY A 24 -22.73 31.95 24.15
C GLY A 24 -22.84 31.71 22.65
N GLY A 25 -22.07 32.45 21.85
CA GLY A 25 -21.90 32.12 20.44
C GLY A 25 -21.24 30.76 20.36
N ILE A 26 -22.02 29.71 20.16
CA ILE A 26 -21.53 28.40 19.75
C ILE A 26 -20.88 28.64 18.38
N PHE A 27 -19.58 28.88 18.37
CA PHE A 27 -18.78 28.77 17.16
C PHE A 27 -18.84 27.29 16.76
N SER A 28 -19.84 26.95 15.95
CA SER A 28 -19.80 25.75 15.13
C SER A 28 -18.63 25.95 14.18
N VAL A 29 -17.43 25.56 14.60
CA VAL A 29 -16.32 25.31 13.69
C VAL A 29 -16.81 24.18 12.80
N SER A 30 -17.37 24.54 11.65
CA SER A 30 -17.54 23.58 10.57
C SER A 30 -16.13 23.11 10.25
N ALA A 31 -15.80 21.90 10.68
CA ALA A 31 -14.60 21.23 10.24
C ALA A 31 -14.77 21.04 8.74
N GLN A 32 -14.26 21.98 7.95
CA GLN A 32 -14.24 21.87 6.52
C GLN A 32 -13.34 20.67 6.21
N THR A 33 -13.95 19.55 5.84
CA THR A 33 -13.21 18.35 5.44
C THR A 33 -12.36 18.73 4.23
N VAL A 34 -11.04 18.70 4.39
CA VAL A 34 -10.12 18.91 3.28
C VAL A 34 -10.41 17.82 2.25
N GLN A 35 -10.68 18.23 1.00
CA GLN A 35 -10.90 17.32 -0.12
C GLN A 35 -9.75 17.45 -1.11
N LEU A 36 -9.11 16.33 -1.43
CA LEU A 36 -8.07 16.23 -2.44
C LEU A 36 -8.64 15.67 -3.74
N ARG A 37 -8.41 16.38 -4.85
CA ARG A 37 -8.66 15.86 -6.20
C ARG A 37 -7.37 15.26 -6.72
N LEU A 38 -7.26 13.94 -6.67
CA LEU A 38 -6.08 13.21 -7.13
C LEU A 38 -6.26 12.77 -8.58
N VAL A 39 -5.15 12.55 -9.28
CA VAL A 39 -5.14 11.97 -10.63
C VAL A 39 -4.26 10.74 -10.68
N SER A 40 -4.65 9.75 -11.48
CA SER A 40 -3.87 8.56 -11.78
C SER A 40 -4.13 8.09 -13.21
N THR A 41 -3.32 7.18 -13.71
CA THR A 41 -3.66 6.35 -14.88
C THR A 41 -4.31 5.05 -14.43
N SER A 42 -4.94 4.33 -15.35
CA SER A 42 -5.38 2.96 -15.09
C SER A 42 -4.16 2.03 -15.12
N TRP A 43 -3.95 1.30 -14.03
CA TRP A 43 -2.88 0.31 -13.91
C TRP A 43 -3.36 -0.81 -12.98
N SER A 44 -3.79 -1.93 -13.55
CA SER A 44 -4.31 -3.05 -12.76
C SER A 44 -3.20 -3.82 -12.04
N PRO A 45 -3.38 -4.28 -10.80
CA PRO A 45 -4.49 -4.05 -9.87
C PRO A 45 -4.26 -2.86 -8.90
N PHE A 46 -3.41 -1.90 -9.26
CA PHE A 46 -2.92 -0.85 -8.36
C PHE A 46 -3.78 0.42 -8.37
N THR A 47 -4.14 0.90 -9.56
CA THR A 47 -4.79 2.21 -9.72
C THR A 47 -5.99 2.17 -10.64
N ASN A 48 -6.67 1.03 -10.72
CA ASN A 48 -7.93 0.94 -11.45
C ASN A 48 -9.01 1.87 -10.85
N GLY A 49 -10.07 2.10 -11.62
CA GLY A 49 -11.24 2.85 -11.17
C GLY A 49 -12.05 2.13 -10.08
N PRO A 50 -13.06 2.82 -9.49
CA PRO A 50 -13.92 2.24 -8.47
C PRO A 50 -14.58 0.92 -8.91
N GLY A 51 -14.75 -0.01 -7.96
CA GLY A 51 -15.34 -1.34 -8.22
C GLY A 51 -14.38 -2.35 -8.86
N GLN A 52 -13.16 -1.92 -9.22
CA GLN A 52 -12.06 -2.78 -9.62
C GLN A 52 -10.95 -2.74 -8.56
N PRO A 53 -10.06 -3.74 -8.55
CA PRO A 53 -8.94 -3.76 -7.61
C PRO A 53 -8.00 -2.58 -7.79
N ARG A 54 -7.65 -1.90 -6.70
CA ARG A 54 -6.88 -0.65 -6.76
C ARG A 54 -5.99 -0.47 -5.53
N PHE A 55 -5.13 -1.44 -5.28
CA PHE A 55 -4.27 -1.55 -4.08
C PHE A 55 -3.60 -0.24 -3.67
N ALA A 56 -2.99 0.44 -4.63
CA ALA A 56 -2.25 1.67 -4.39
C ALA A 56 -3.19 2.82 -4.01
N LEU A 57 -4.37 2.91 -4.63
CA LEU A 57 -5.35 3.96 -4.33
C LEU A 57 -6.07 3.69 -3.00
N ASP A 58 -6.45 2.44 -2.74
CA ASP A 58 -7.15 2.07 -1.51
C ASP A 58 -6.27 2.31 -0.27
N LEU A 59 -4.97 2.02 -0.35
CA LEU A 59 -4.02 2.33 0.73
C LEU A 59 -3.94 3.84 1.02
N VAL A 60 -3.84 4.66 -0.03
CA VAL A 60 -3.74 6.12 0.14
C VAL A 60 -5.05 6.71 0.67
N GLU A 61 -6.18 6.26 0.12
CA GLU A 61 -7.51 6.70 0.56
C GLU A 61 -7.77 6.34 2.02
N GLU A 62 -7.38 5.14 2.46
CA GLU A 62 -7.51 4.73 3.87
C GLU A 62 -6.56 5.53 4.79
N GLY A 63 -5.33 5.79 4.36
CA GLY A 63 -4.39 6.64 5.11
C GLY A 63 -4.87 8.10 5.25
N LEU A 64 -5.43 8.67 4.18
CA LEU A 64 -6.00 10.02 4.18
C LEU A 64 -7.26 10.11 5.05
N LYS A 65 -8.11 9.09 5.00
CA LYS A 65 -9.32 8.99 5.83
C LYS A 65 -9.01 9.06 7.32
N ARG A 66 -7.94 8.41 7.78
CA ARG A 66 -7.50 8.43 9.19
C ARG A 66 -7.13 9.83 9.69
N ILE A 67 -6.66 10.69 8.79
CA ILE A 67 -6.33 12.08 9.08
C ILE A 67 -7.45 13.05 8.71
N ARG A 68 -8.67 12.53 8.48
CA ARG A 68 -9.89 13.28 8.11
C ARG A 68 -9.74 14.12 6.83
N VAL A 69 -8.91 13.66 5.91
CA VAL A 69 -8.80 14.19 4.55
C VAL A 69 -9.57 13.26 3.62
N SER A 70 -10.54 13.80 2.89
CA SER A 70 -11.23 13.05 1.84
C SER A 70 -10.47 13.18 0.53
N SER A 71 -10.56 12.17 -0.33
CA SER A 71 -9.92 12.22 -1.65
C SER A 71 -10.78 11.56 -2.71
N THR A 72 -10.68 12.05 -3.94
CA THR A 72 -11.23 11.41 -5.13
C THR A 72 -10.13 11.29 -6.17
N THR A 73 -9.97 10.11 -6.77
CA THR A 73 -8.96 9.89 -7.82
C THR A 73 -9.63 9.83 -9.18
N SER A 74 -9.26 10.74 -10.09
CA SER A 74 -9.66 10.68 -11.49
C SER A 74 -8.66 9.84 -12.28
N ILE A 75 -9.17 8.90 -13.07
CA ILE A 75 -8.37 8.09 -13.98
C ILE A 75 -8.33 8.76 -15.35
N VAL A 76 -7.13 9.07 -15.83
CA VAL A 76 -6.89 9.70 -17.14
C VAL A 76 -6.05 8.80 -18.04
N GLU A 77 -6.05 9.11 -19.33
CA GLU A 77 -5.19 8.42 -20.30
C GLU A 77 -3.70 8.65 -19.97
N PRO A 78 -2.81 7.67 -20.18
CA PRO A 78 -1.37 7.79 -19.87
C PRO A 78 -0.71 9.03 -20.48
N ALA A 79 -1.04 9.36 -21.73
CA ALA A 79 -0.51 10.54 -22.42
C ALA A 79 -0.91 11.87 -21.75
N GLN A 80 -2.00 11.89 -20.99
CA GLN A 80 -2.52 13.08 -20.33
C GLN A 80 -2.04 13.21 -18.87
N PHE A 81 -1.48 12.14 -18.28
CA PHE A 81 -1.20 12.08 -16.85
C PHE A 81 -0.30 13.21 -16.36
N THR A 82 0.85 13.44 -17.00
CA THR A 82 1.79 14.47 -16.57
C THR A 82 1.17 15.87 -16.67
N GLN A 83 0.49 16.17 -17.79
CA GLN A 83 -0.20 17.46 -17.94
C GLN A 83 -1.31 17.65 -16.90
N ALA A 84 -2.10 16.61 -16.64
CA ALA A 84 -3.18 16.66 -15.66
C ALA A 84 -2.63 16.87 -14.24
N LEU A 85 -1.63 16.10 -13.83
CA LEU A 85 -0.96 16.19 -12.53
C LEU A 85 -0.39 17.58 -12.26
N LEU A 86 0.15 18.23 -13.29
CA LEU A 86 0.74 19.55 -13.18
C LEU A 86 -0.27 20.71 -13.34
N SER A 87 -1.52 20.42 -13.71
CA SER A 87 -2.58 21.43 -13.86
C SER A 87 -3.30 21.74 -12.53
N ASP A 88 -3.82 22.95 -12.36
CA ASP A 88 -4.57 23.38 -11.17
C ASP A 88 -5.86 22.59 -10.87
N ARG A 89 -6.23 21.66 -11.76
CA ARG A 89 -7.39 20.77 -11.60
C ARG A 89 -7.20 19.67 -10.54
N PHE A 90 -5.96 19.22 -10.29
CA PHE A 90 -5.69 18.05 -9.42
C PHE A 90 -4.66 18.28 -8.33
N ASP A 91 -5.04 18.26 -7.07
CA ASP A 91 -4.18 18.53 -5.92
C ASP A 91 -2.96 17.61 -5.76
N GLY A 92 -2.91 16.47 -6.47
CA GLY A 92 -1.79 15.53 -6.41
C GLY A 92 -2.06 14.21 -7.14
N SER A 93 -1.27 13.20 -6.80
CA SER A 93 -1.48 11.79 -7.21
C SER A 93 -1.30 10.88 -6.01
N ALA A 94 -2.21 9.91 -5.86
CA ALA A 94 -2.07 8.83 -4.88
C ALA A 94 -0.90 7.89 -5.21
N ALA A 95 -0.62 7.69 -6.49
CA ALA A 95 0.36 6.73 -6.97
C ALA A 95 1.24 7.39 -8.03
N VAL A 96 2.45 7.79 -7.65
CA VAL A 96 3.37 8.44 -8.58
C VAL A 96 4.82 8.07 -8.30
N TRP A 97 5.60 7.92 -9.36
CA TRP A 97 7.05 7.78 -9.29
C TRP A 97 7.71 9.13 -9.00
N ARG A 98 8.67 9.11 -8.09
CA ARG A 98 9.46 10.28 -7.72
C ARG A 98 10.56 10.51 -8.75
N ASP A 99 10.68 11.75 -9.24
CA ASP A 99 11.76 12.20 -10.10
C ASP A 99 12.05 13.68 -9.84
N ALA A 100 13.26 14.12 -10.22
CA ALA A 100 13.76 15.45 -9.90
C ALA A 100 12.91 16.59 -10.50
N GLU A 101 12.22 16.37 -11.62
CA GLU A 101 11.38 17.40 -12.24
C GLU A 101 10.06 17.54 -11.47
N ARG A 102 9.43 16.42 -11.11
CA ARG A 102 8.21 16.41 -10.28
C ARG A 102 8.45 16.97 -8.89
N GLU A 103 9.63 16.73 -8.31
CA GLU A 103 9.98 17.26 -6.98
C GLU A 103 10.00 18.79 -6.90
N LYS A 104 10.18 19.50 -8.03
CA LYS A 104 10.14 20.96 -8.06
C LYS A 104 8.74 21.50 -7.75
N VAL A 105 7.70 20.71 -8.02
CA VAL A 105 6.29 21.15 -7.98
C VAL A 105 5.40 20.31 -7.07
N LEU A 106 5.83 19.09 -6.72
CA LEU A 106 5.14 18.17 -5.81
C LEU A 106 5.96 17.93 -4.54
N LEU A 107 5.25 17.80 -3.42
CA LEU A 107 5.75 17.28 -2.17
C LEU A 107 5.35 15.81 -2.05
N PHE A 108 6.33 14.95 -1.82
CA PHE A 108 6.16 13.49 -1.78
C PHE A 108 6.10 12.97 -0.34
N SER A 109 5.31 11.93 -0.14
CA SER A 109 5.31 11.11 1.08
C SER A 109 6.60 10.31 1.23
N GLN A 110 6.73 9.59 2.33
CA GLN A 110 7.57 8.39 2.34
C GLN A 110 6.99 7.37 1.34
N PRO A 111 7.81 6.45 0.78
CA PRO A 111 7.26 5.39 -0.04
C PRO A 111 6.26 4.58 0.79
N TYR A 112 5.04 4.42 0.29
CA TYR A 112 3.98 3.72 1.03
C TYR A 112 3.76 2.30 0.49
N LEU A 113 4.20 2.04 -0.75
CA LEU A 113 4.10 0.75 -1.42
C LEU A 113 5.34 0.53 -2.28
N GLU A 114 5.67 -0.72 -2.56
CA GLU A 114 6.75 -1.08 -3.48
C GLU A 114 6.24 -2.04 -4.55
N ASN A 115 6.45 -1.69 -5.80
CA ASN A 115 6.27 -2.63 -6.89
C ASN A 115 7.53 -3.46 -7.02
N ARG A 116 7.39 -4.75 -6.77
CA ARG A 116 8.50 -5.70 -6.65
C ARG A 116 8.29 -6.76 -7.70
N LEU A 117 9.08 -6.70 -8.76
CA LEU A 117 8.88 -7.58 -9.90
C LEU A 117 9.78 -8.80 -9.78
N VAL A 118 9.14 -9.97 -9.68
CA VAL A 118 9.82 -11.25 -9.54
C VAL A 118 9.76 -12.04 -10.84
N LEU A 119 10.75 -12.91 -11.03
CA LEU A 119 10.82 -13.79 -12.18
C LEU A 119 9.90 -14.99 -11.97
N VAL A 120 8.99 -15.23 -12.90
CA VAL A 120 8.09 -16.39 -12.91
C VAL A 120 8.42 -17.26 -14.11
N GLY A 121 8.70 -18.53 -13.87
CA GLY A 121 8.96 -19.55 -14.88
C GLY A 121 7.90 -20.64 -14.88
N ARG A 122 7.98 -21.54 -15.87
CA ARG A 122 7.27 -22.83 -15.80
C ARG A 122 7.84 -23.69 -14.68
N LYS A 123 7.08 -24.65 -14.18
CA LYS A 123 7.52 -25.53 -13.09
C LYS A 123 8.88 -26.17 -13.41
N GLY A 124 9.82 -26.08 -12.46
CA GLY A 124 11.19 -26.60 -12.62
C GLY A 124 12.16 -25.70 -13.40
N ALA A 125 11.72 -24.52 -13.86
CA ALA A 125 12.62 -23.53 -14.45
C ALA A 125 13.56 -22.93 -13.39
N ASP A 126 14.78 -22.57 -13.77
CA ASP A 126 15.67 -21.83 -12.90
C ASP A 126 15.21 -20.37 -12.79
N VAL A 127 14.74 -19.97 -11.60
CA VAL A 127 14.29 -18.62 -11.26
C VAL A 127 15.21 -17.94 -10.23
N SER A 128 16.45 -18.41 -10.11
CA SER A 128 17.44 -17.92 -9.13
C SER A 128 18.15 -16.63 -9.55
N ALA A 129 17.82 -16.06 -10.71
CA ALA A 129 18.41 -14.81 -11.19
C ALA A 129 18.27 -13.70 -10.14
N THR A 130 19.37 -13.00 -9.90
CA THR A 130 19.43 -11.86 -8.95
C THR A 130 19.55 -10.50 -9.64
N GLY A 131 19.53 -10.50 -10.98
CA GLY A 131 19.60 -9.30 -11.80
C GLY A 131 19.28 -9.59 -13.26
N MET A 132 18.87 -8.56 -13.99
CA MET A 132 18.37 -8.68 -15.35
C MET A 132 19.44 -9.17 -16.35
N SER A 133 20.72 -8.88 -16.10
CA SER A 133 21.85 -9.33 -16.93
C SER A 133 22.03 -10.85 -16.95
N ALA A 134 21.61 -11.55 -15.89
CA ALA A 134 21.63 -13.02 -15.82
C ALA A 134 20.63 -13.68 -16.79
N LEU A 135 19.70 -12.89 -17.34
CA LEU A 135 18.66 -13.34 -18.25
C LEU A 135 18.96 -12.98 -19.71
N LYS A 136 20.20 -12.62 -20.04
CA LYS A 136 20.62 -12.29 -21.41
C LYS A 136 20.25 -13.41 -22.38
N GLY A 137 19.60 -13.03 -23.49
CA GLY A 137 19.15 -13.97 -24.52
C GLY A 137 17.86 -14.74 -24.17
N ARG A 138 17.27 -14.55 -22.99
CA ARG A 138 15.96 -15.09 -22.63
C ARG A 138 14.84 -14.21 -23.16
N ARG A 139 13.71 -14.83 -23.47
CA ARG A 139 12.45 -14.15 -23.81
C ARG A 139 11.64 -13.95 -22.54
N ILE A 140 11.38 -12.70 -22.17
CA ILE A 140 10.67 -12.35 -20.93
C ILE A 140 9.36 -11.64 -21.28
N ALA A 141 8.23 -12.18 -20.85
CA ALA A 141 6.95 -11.49 -20.92
C ALA A 141 6.89 -10.35 -19.91
N ILE A 142 6.46 -9.18 -20.37
CA ILE A 142 6.16 -7.99 -19.57
C ILE A 142 4.82 -7.40 -20.01
N VAL A 143 4.17 -6.64 -19.14
CA VAL A 143 2.93 -5.94 -19.45
C VAL A 143 3.23 -4.63 -20.16
N GLU A 144 2.56 -4.38 -21.29
CA GLU A 144 2.69 -3.15 -22.05
C GLU A 144 2.22 -1.94 -21.23
N GLY A 145 2.93 -0.81 -21.40
CA GLY A 145 2.59 0.45 -20.74
C GLY A 145 3.03 0.56 -19.28
N TYR A 146 3.59 -0.50 -18.67
CA TYR A 146 4.13 -0.42 -17.31
C TYR A 146 5.52 0.20 -17.31
N ALA A 147 5.81 0.96 -16.26
CA ALA A 147 7.10 1.59 -16.09
C ALA A 147 8.06 0.62 -15.38
N TYR A 148 8.84 -0.16 -16.13
CA TYR A 148 9.84 -1.09 -15.58
C TYR A 148 11.19 -0.45 -15.25
N GLY A 149 11.41 0.81 -15.63
CA GLY A 149 12.72 1.46 -15.56
C GLY A 149 13.56 1.14 -16.79
N ASP A 150 14.88 1.32 -16.70
CA ASP A 150 15.80 1.01 -17.81
C ASP A 150 16.11 -0.50 -17.86
N ILE A 151 15.11 -1.29 -18.25
CA ILE A 151 15.28 -2.73 -18.46
C ILE A 151 15.69 -3.07 -19.90
N ASP A 152 15.38 -2.19 -20.86
CA ASP A 152 15.49 -2.49 -22.29
C ASP A 152 16.94 -2.75 -22.74
N ASN A 153 17.92 -2.18 -22.03
CA ASN A 153 19.35 -2.37 -22.32
C ASN A 153 19.99 -3.53 -21.53
N ALA A 154 19.21 -4.27 -20.74
CA ALA A 154 19.77 -5.24 -19.80
C ALA A 154 20.14 -6.61 -20.41
N GLY A 155 19.75 -6.88 -21.66
CA GLY A 155 20.13 -8.09 -22.41
C GLY A 155 19.04 -9.13 -22.73
N PRO A 156 17.93 -9.25 -21.98
CA PRO A 156 16.79 -10.09 -22.40
C PRO A 156 16.01 -9.49 -23.57
N THR A 157 15.26 -10.34 -24.27
CA THR A 157 14.26 -9.89 -25.25
C THR A 157 12.90 -9.80 -24.58
N PHE A 158 12.34 -8.60 -24.49
CA PHE A 158 11.03 -8.39 -23.87
C PHE A 158 9.88 -8.58 -24.85
N VAL A 159 8.94 -9.45 -24.49
CA VAL A 159 7.66 -9.64 -25.18
C VAL A 159 6.59 -8.86 -24.41
N ARG A 160 6.16 -7.73 -24.98
CA ARG A 160 5.16 -6.84 -24.37
C ARG A 160 3.76 -7.37 -24.65
N LEU A 161 2.96 -7.55 -23.60
CA LEU A 161 1.64 -8.17 -23.64
C LEU A 161 0.62 -7.31 -22.89
N ARG A 162 -0.66 -7.46 -23.20
CA ARG A 162 -1.71 -6.57 -22.68
C ARG A 162 -1.91 -6.59 -21.14
N ASN A 163 -1.60 -7.70 -20.47
CA ASN A 163 -1.79 -7.90 -19.03
C ASN A 163 -1.04 -9.15 -18.52
N ASP A 164 -1.05 -9.36 -17.19
CA ASP A 164 -0.40 -10.52 -16.55
C ASP A 164 -1.04 -11.86 -16.99
N GLU A 165 -2.34 -11.88 -17.28
CA GLU A 165 -3.03 -13.08 -17.80
C GLU A 165 -2.42 -13.52 -19.13
N ALA A 166 -2.28 -12.61 -20.09
CA ALA A 166 -1.62 -12.90 -21.36
C ALA A 166 -0.16 -13.32 -21.15
N SER A 167 0.54 -12.70 -20.20
CA SER A 167 1.93 -13.05 -19.86
C SER A 167 2.08 -14.48 -19.36
N LEU A 168 1.17 -14.93 -18.48
CA LEU A 168 1.15 -16.31 -18.02
C LEU A 168 0.70 -17.29 -19.11
N THR A 169 -0.26 -16.92 -19.97
CA THR A 169 -0.64 -17.75 -21.11
C THR A 169 0.55 -17.97 -22.06
N GLU A 170 1.31 -16.92 -22.39
CA GLU A 170 2.54 -17.05 -23.20
C GLU A 170 3.60 -17.91 -22.52
N LEU A 171 3.76 -17.78 -21.21
CA LEU A 171 4.71 -18.57 -20.43
C LEU A 171 4.34 -20.06 -20.47
N LEU A 172 3.07 -20.40 -20.24
CA LEU A 172 2.59 -21.78 -20.15
C LEU A 172 2.60 -22.48 -21.51
N ARG A 173 2.40 -21.76 -22.61
CA ARG A 173 2.53 -22.31 -23.98
C ARG A 173 3.96 -22.32 -24.55
N ALA A 174 4.95 -21.96 -23.73
CA ALA A 174 6.35 -21.84 -24.11
C ALA A 174 6.65 -20.81 -25.23
N GLY A 175 5.82 -19.76 -25.33
CA GLY A 175 6.10 -18.59 -26.18
C GLY A 175 7.16 -17.65 -25.59
N VAL A 176 7.40 -17.72 -24.28
CA VAL A 176 8.47 -17.03 -23.54
C VAL A 176 9.13 -17.99 -22.55
N ASP A 177 10.34 -17.63 -22.10
CA ASP A 177 11.07 -18.38 -21.08
C ASP A 177 10.57 -18.05 -19.67
N TYR A 178 10.29 -16.76 -19.43
CA TYR A 178 9.85 -16.23 -18.15
C TYR A 178 8.80 -15.13 -18.33
N ALA A 179 8.09 -14.82 -17.25
CA ALA A 179 7.31 -13.60 -17.09
C ALA A 179 7.86 -12.79 -15.91
N LEU A 180 7.87 -11.47 -16.04
CA LEU A 180 8.22 -10.56 -14.94
C LEU A 180 6.94 -10.00 -14.35
N ILE A 181 6.55 -10.47 -13.16
CA ILE A 181 5.24 -10.23 -12.55
C ILE A 181 5.44 -9.57 -11.18
N ASP A 182 4.54 -8.65 -10.82
CA ASP A 182 4.56 -8.02 -9.50
C ASP A 182 4.25 -9.03 -8.38
N GLU A 183 5.00 -8.97 -7.29
CA GLU A 183 4.91 -9.86 -6.13
C GLU A 183 3.48 -9.89 -5.55
N LEU A 184 2.74 -8.77 -5.56
CA LEU A 184 1.34 -8.76 -5.11
C LEU A 184 0.40 -9.54 -6.05
N VAL A 185 0.69 -9.55 -7.35
CA VAL A 185 -0.04 -10.36 -8.33
C VAL A 185 0.31 -11.84 -8.14
N VAL A 186 1.58 -12.16 -7.86
CA VAL A 186 2.02 -13.52 -7.51
C VAL A 186 1.34 -14.02 -6.24
N GLU A 187 1.29 -13.21 -5.18
CA GLU A 187 0.60 -13.55 -3.92
C GLU A 187 -0.89 -13.84 -4.16
N TYR A 188 -1.54 -13.05 -5.01
CA TYR A 188 -2.91 -13.33 -5.43
C TYR A 188 -3.02 -14.67 -6.15
N ILE A 189 -2.14 -14.94 -7.11
CA ILE A 189 -2.11 -16.19 -7.88
C ILE A 189 -1.94 -17.40 -6.94
N VAL A 190 -0.96 -17.36 -6.04
CA VAL A 190 -0.68 -18.44 -5.09
C VAL A 190 -1.86 -18.66 -4.14
N SER A 191 -2.49 -17.57 -3.68
CA SER A 191 -3.63 -17.66 -2.76
C SER A 191 -4.91 -18.20 -3.42
N ASN A 192 -5.19 -17.84 -4.68
CA ASN A 192 -6.47 -18.13 -5.34
C ASN A 192 -6.39 -19.33 -6.29
N TYR A 193 -5.19 -19.69 -6.74
CA TYR A 193 -4.90 -20.78 -7.69
C TYR A 193 -3.73 -21.61 -7.17
N SER A 194 -3.80 -22.01 -5.90
CA SER A 194 -2.70 -22.68 -5.19
C SER A 194 -2.26 -23.97 -5.87
N LYS A 195 -3.21 -24.78 -6.34
CA LYS A 195 -2.91 -26.03 -7.05
C LYS A 195 -2.22 -25.77 -8.38
N GLU A 196 -2.73 -24.85 -9.18
CA GLU A 196 -2.20 -24.54 -10.51
C GLU A 196 -0.82 -23.87 -10.41
N SER A 197 -0.67 -22.88 -9.53
CA SER A 197 0.61 -22.21 -9.30
C SER A 197 1.69 -23.19 -8.82
N GLN A 198 1.39 -24.07 -7.86
CA GLN A 198 2.35 -25.06 -7.36
C GLN A 198 2.76 -26.11 -8.42
N THR A 199 1.83 -26.49 -9.30
CA THR A 199 2.07 -27.56 -10.28
C THR A 199 2.61 -27.07 -11.61
N ARG A 200 2.35 -25.80 -11.98
CA ARG A 200 2.68 -25.26 -13.31
C ARG A 200 3.72 -24.15 -13.30
N LEU A 201 3.92 -23.47 -12.17
CA LEU A 201 4.83 -22.33 -12.07
C LEU A 201 6.02 -22.63 -11.16
N GLU A 202 7.12 -21.95 -11.45
CA GLU A 202 8.24 -21.76 -10.55
C GLU A 202 8.38 -20.26 -10.27
N ILE A 203 8.44 -19.86 -9.01
CA ILE A 203 8.37 -18.45 -8.58
C ILE A 203 9.69 -18.05 -7.94
N GLY A 204 10.35 -17.04 -8.52
CA GLY A 204 11.56 -16.45 -7.97
C GLY A 204 11.29 -15.70 -6.67
N LYS A 205 12.24 -15.78 -5.73
CA LYS A 205 12.17 -15.08 -4.43
C LYS A 205 12.87 -13.72 -4.44
N THR A 206 13.71 -13.47 -5.45
CA THR A 206 14.47 -12.24 -5.57
C THR A 206 13.77 -11.29 -6.53
N PRO A 207 13.36 -10.08 -6.09
CA PRO A 207 12.87 -9.09 -7.03
C PRO A 207 14.00 -8.61 -7.94
N LEU A 208 13.74 -8.60 -9.24
CA LEU A 208 14.68 -8.11 -10.25
C LEU A 208 14.55 -6.60 -10.47
N VAL A 209 13.39 -6.04 -10.12
CA VAL A 209 13.09 -4.61 -10.16
C VAL A 209 12.29 -4.27 -8.91
N ILE A 210 12.70 -3.22 -8.21
CA ILE A 210 11.95 -2.62 -7.10
C ILE A 210 11.67 -1.17 -7.48
N ARG A 211 10.42 -0.75 -7.36
CA ARG A 211 9.97 0.61 -7.63
C ARG A 211 9.14 1.12 -6.47
N GLN A 212 9.64 2.14 -5.79
CA GLN A 212 8.96 2.77 -4.68
C GLN A 212 7.82 3.67 -5.18
N LEU A 213 6.62 3.47 -4.65
CA LEU A 213 5.44 4.24 -5.00
C LEU A 213 5.11 5.26 -3.90
N PHE A 214 4.82 6.48 -4.33
CA PHE A 214 4.62 7.62 -3.45
C PHE A 214 3.25 8.23 -3.63
N PHE A 215 2.70 8.73 -2.52
CA PHE A 215 1.65 9.72 -2.53
C PHE A 215 2.30 11.10 -2.66
N ALA A 216 1.77 11.95 -3.51
CA ALA A 216 2.29 13.31 -3.67
C ALA A 216 1.17 14.33 -3.80
N VAL A 217 1.40 15.51 -3.25
CA VAL A 217 0.52 16.67 -3.36
C VAL A 217 1.28 17.87 -3.90
N ARG A 218 0.59 18.82 -4.51
CA ARG A 218 1.23 20.06 -4.99
C ARG A 218 1.85 20.86 -3.85
N ARG A 219 3.07 21.34 -4.05
CA ARG A 219 3.78 22.21 -3.10
C ARG A 219 3.08 23.54 -2.86
N THR A 220 2.36 24.06 -3.85
CA THR A 220 1.66 25.35 -3.77
C THR A 220 0.45 25.30 -2.85
N ARG A 221 0.01 24.12 -2.39
CA ARG A 221 -1.07 24.01 -1.42
C ARG A 221 -0.60 24.44 -0.03
N PRO A 222 -1.33 25.32 0.67
CA PRO A 222 -0.95 25.75 2.03
C PRO A 222 -0.87 24.62 3.07
N ASP A 223 -1.59 23.52 2.85
CA ASP A 223 -1.69 22.37 3.75
C ASP A 223 -0.82 21.17 3.33
N ALA A 224 -0.02 21.29 2.25
CA ALA A 224 0.75 20.18 1.66
C ALA A 224 1.64 19.46 2.68
N GLU A 225 2.45 20.20 3.43
CA GLU A 225 3.37 19.64 4.42
C GLU A 225 2.63 18.94 5.56
N ALA A 226 1.53 19.54 6.03
CA ALA A 226 0.72 18.96 7.10
C ALA A 226 0.06 17.65 6.67
N ILE A 227 -0.46 17.59 5.44
CA ILE A 227 -1.04 16.38 4.86
C ILE A 227 0.02 15.28 4.73
N ILE A 228 1.17 15.58 4.10
CA ILE A 228 2.23 14.59 3.89
C ILE A 228 2.78 14.05 5.21
N LYS A 229 3.05 14.94 6.18
CA LYS A 229 3.52 14.55 7.51
C LYS A 229 2.50 13.65 8.22
N SER A 230 1.22 14.04 8.20
CA SER A 230 0.15 13.30 8.89
C SER A 230 -0.12 11.95 8.23
N PHE A 231 -0.05 11.88 6.90
CA PHE A 231 -0.15 10.63 6.13
C PHE A 231 1.00 9.67 6.47
N ASN A 232 2.25 10.16 6.44
CA ASN A 232 3.42 9.34 6.79
C ASN A 232 3.31 8.74 8.21
N ALA A 233 2.76 9.50 9.15
CA ALA A 233 2.56 9.03 10.53
C ALA A 233 1.55 7.87 10.64
N GLN A 234 0.71 7.62 9.63
CA GLN A 234 -0.23 6.49 9.62
C GLN A 234 0.38 5.18 9.13
N LEU A 235 1.46 5.23 8.33
CA LEU A 235 1.95 4.08 7.57
C LEU A 235 2.26 2.86 8.44
N ARG A 236 3.04 3.03 9.51
CA ARG A 236 3.35 1.94 10.45
C ARG A 236 2.12 1.45 11.22
N GLY A 237 1.25 2.37 11.65
CA GLY A 237 0.01 2.04 12.34
C GLY A 237 -0.90 1.15 11.50
N MET A 238 -1.00 1.42 10.20
CA MET A 238 -1.77 0.61 9.25
C MET A 238 -1.18 -0.79 9.02
N ILE A 239 0.12 -1.00 9.27
CA ILE A 239 0.72 -2.35 9.25
C ILE A 239 0.36 -3.09 10.53
N VAL A 240 0.58 -2.42 11.68
CA VAL A 240 0.32 -2.99 13.02
C VAL A 240 -1.15 -3.39 13.20
N ASP A 241 -2.09 -2.57 12.74
CA ASP A 241 -3.53 -2.86 12.82
C ASP A 241 -4.07 -3.73 11.67
N ARG A 242 -3.17 -4.29 10.86
CA ARG A 242 -3.45 -5.22 9.75
C ARG A 242 -4.19 -4.60 8.55
N THR A 243 -4.36 -3.29 8.49
CA THR A 243 -4.96 -2.60 7.33
C THR A 243 -4.20 -2.88 6.03
N TYR A 244 -2.86 -2.87 6.06
CA TYR A 244 -2.05 -3.23 4.89
C TYR A 244 -2.34 -4.65 4.41
N HIS A 245 -2.42 -5.62 5.32
CA HIS A 245 -2.74 -7.01 4.97
C HIS A 245 -4.09 -7.12 4.26
N ARG A 246 -5.12 -6.49 4.82
CA ARG A 246 -6.47 -6.49 4.25
C ARG A 246 -6.51 -5.85 2.87
N LEU A 247 -5.83 -4.72 2.66
CA LEU A 247 -5.86 -3.98 1.40
C LEU A 247 -4.94 -4.56 0.34
N LEU A 248 -3.77 -5.08 0.73
CA LEU A 248 -2.80 -5.69 -0.18
C LEU A 248 -3.00 -7.18 -0.39
N HIS A 249 -3.93 -7.79 0.35
CA HIS A 249 -4.30 -9.20 0.14
C HIS A 249 -3.15 -10.18 0.47
N VAL A 250 -2.22 -9.78 1.36
CA VAL A 250 -1.01 -10.55 1.73
C VAL A 250 -1.11 -11.17 3.12
N GLY A 251 -0.60 -12.39 3.27
CA GLY A 251 -0.57 -13.10 4.56
C GLY A 251 0.54 -12.64 5.51
N TRP A 252 1.65 -12.14 4.97
CA TRP A 252 2.83 -11.74 5.73
C TRP A 252 3.48 -10.51 5.12
N ILE A 253 3.87 -9.56 5.98
CA ILE A 253 4.59 -8.34 5.63
C ILE A 253 5.93 -8.32 6.34
N ARG A 254 6.98 -7.85 5.64
CA ARG A 254 8.28 -7.52 6.23
C ARG A 254 8.43 -6.00 6.29
N ALA A 255 8.49 -5.43 7.47
CA ALA A 255 8.65 -3.99 7.67
C ALA A 255 9.26 -3.67 9.04
N ASP A 256 9.99 -2.57 9.14
CA ASP A 256 10.48 -2.00 10.42
C ASP A 256 9.37 -1.17 11.08
N ILE A 257 8.66 -1.80 12.03
CA ILE A 257 7.49 -1.20 12.68
C ILE A 257 7.82 -0.44 13.96
N ASP A 258 8.98 -0.68 14.58
CA ASP A 258 9.43 0.03 15.79
C ASP A 258 10.43 1.16 15.50
N GLY A 259 10.96 1.21 14.28
CA GLY A 259 11.85 2.26 13.79
C GLY A 259 13.31 2.08 14.18
N ASP A 260 13.73 0.89 14.62
CA ASP A 260 15.10 0.62 15.03
C ASP A 260 16.04 0.25 13.86
N GLY A 261 15.50 0.16 12.63
CA GLY A 261 16.23 -0.17 11.42
C GLY A 261 16.34 -1.66 11.12
N VAL A 262 15.79 -2.52 11.98
CA VAL A 262 15.69 -3.96 11.75
C VAL A 262 14.21 -4.31 11.50
N PRO A 263 13.87 -5.00 10.41
CA PRO A 263 12.47 -5.26 10.09
C PRO A 263 11.93 -6.56 10.70
N GLU A 264 10.64 -6.56 11.00
CA GLU A 264 9.87 -7.68 11.55
C GLU A 264 9.08 -8.36 10.45
N TYR A 265 8.76 -9.64 10.67
CA TYR A 265 7.76 -10.38 9.94
C TYR A 265 6.44 -10.28 10.71
N ILE A 266 5.45 -9.70 10.05
CA ILE A 266 4.16 -9.33 10.61
C ILE A 266 3.10 -10.17 9.89
N PRO A 267 2.36 -11.06 10.57
CA PRO A 267 1.31 -11.86 9.95
C PRO A 267 0.00 -11.07 9.78
N ALA A 268 -0.89 -11.52 8.92
CA ALA A 268 -2.21 -10.92 8.75
C ALA A 268 -3.10 -11.07 10.00
N SER A 269 -2.82 -12.04 10.86
CA SER A 269 -3.50 -12.23 12.15
C SER A 269 -2.54 -12.84 13.18
N ASP A 270 -2.93 -12.77 14.46
CA ASP A 270 -2.22 -13.44 15.55
C ASP A 270 -2.43 -14.97 15.57
N LYS A 271 -2.94 -15.55 14.48
CA LYS A 271 -3.03 -17.00 14.23
C LYS A 271 -2.24 -17.33 12.96
N ALA A 272 -0.93 -17.25 13.09
CA ALA A 272 0.02 -17.21 12.00
C ALA A 272 0.27 -18.57 11.31
N GLY A 273 -0.27 -19.66 11.88
CA GLY A 273 0.00 -21.03 11.45
C GLY A 273 1.23 -21.65 12.10
N PRO A 274 1.45 -22.96 11.93
CA PRO A 274 2.46 -23.71 12.69
C PRO A 274 3.91 -23.47 12.22
N THR A 275 4.09 -22.97 10.99
CA THR A 275 5.40 -22.82 10.36
C THR A 275 5.69 -21.37 10.02
N ALA A 276 6.97 -21.01 10.08
CA ALA A 276 7.45 -19.72 9.59
C ALA A 276 7.06 -19.52 8.12
N PRO A 277 6.76 -18.26 7.71
CA PRO A 277 6.32 -17.97 6.36
C PRO A 277 7.39 -18.29 5.33
N GLN A 278 6.97 -18.84 4.19
CA GLN A 278 7.83 -19.08 3.03
C GLN A 278 7.87 -17.88 2.07
N HIS A 279 6.83 -17.04 2.11
CA HIS A 279 6.66 -15.85 1.29
C HIS A 279 6.26 -14.68 2.19
N VAL A 280 6.93 -13.54 1.99
CA VAL A 280 6.74 -12.34 2.81
C VAL A 280 6.91 -11.12 1.92
N TYR A 281 5.84 -10.33 1.82
CA TYR A 281 5.87 -9.11 1.03
C TYR A 281 6.60 -8.00 1.78
N SER A 282 7.64 -7.43 1.18
CA SER A 282 8.47 -6.41 1.85
C SER A 282 7.98 -4.99 1.57
N LEU A 283 7.97 -4.16 2.61
CA LEU A 283 7.68 -2.73 2.55
C LEU A 283 8.88 -1.92 3.07
N PHE A 284 9.01 -0.69 2.57
CA PHE A 284 10.00 0.30 3.02
C PHE A 284 11.47 -0.15 2.89
N SER A 285 11.74 -1.00 1.92
CA SER A 285 13.09 -1.33 1.48
C SER A 285 13.81 -0.04 1.07
N SER A 286 15.04 0.12 1.52
CA SER A 286 15.94 1.12 0.97
C SER A 286 16.15 0.81 -0.52
N GLU A 287 15.97 1.79 -1.41
CA GLU A 287 16.18 1.59 -2.84
C GLU A 287 17.65 1.20 -3.09
N PRO A 288 17.94 0.01 -3.66
CA PRO A 288 19.28 -0.26 -4.15
C PRO A 288 19.53 0.66 -5.36
N PRO A 289 20.72 1.25 -5.52
CA PRO A 289 21.04 1.99 -6.74
C PRO A 289 20.76 1.12 -7.97
N ALA A 290 20.19 1.70 -9.03
CA ALA A 290 19.77 1.03 -10.27
C ALA A 290 20.87 0.24 -11.03
N SER A 291 22.09 0.23 -10.51
CA SER A 291 23.29 -0.39 -11.08
C SER A 291 24.04 -1.30 -10.10
N GLN A 292 23.47 -1.62 -8.93
CA GLN A 292 24.09 -2.56 -7.98
C GLN A 292 23.24 -3.80 -7.77
N PRO A 293 23.82 -5.02 -7.87
CA PRO A 293 23.14 -6.21 -7.39
C PRO A 293 22.81 -6.01 -5.92
N ALA A 294 21.66 -6.55 -5.47
CA ALA A 294 21.31 -6.59 -4.06
C ALA A 294 22.53 -7.12 -3.29
N SER A 295 23.17 -6.25 -2.50
CA SER A 295 24.29 -6.66 -1.65
C SER A 295 23.81 -7.81 -0.77
N LYS A 296 24.66 -8.82 -0.56
CA LYS A 296 24.38 -9.91 0.37
C LYS A 296 24.09 -9.31 1.74
N THR A 297 22.81 -9.14 2.05
CA THR A 297 22.35 -8.79 3.38
C THR A 297 22.76 -9.95 4.27
N ILE A 298 23.50 -9.66 5.34
CA ILE A 298 23.76 -10.61 6.42
C ILE A 298 22.37 -11.12 6.84
N GLU A 299 22.11 -12.41 6.68
CA GLU A 299 20.88 -13.05 7.14
C GLU A 299 20.87 -13.03 8.67
N ILE A 300 20.48 -11.90 9.23
CA ILE A 300 19.95 -11.86 10.58
C ILE A 300 18.63 -12.62 10.50
N SER A 301 18.48 -13.65 11.34
CA SER A 301 17.21 -14.36 11.49
C SER A 301 16.07 -13.36 11.62
N PRO A 302 14.96 -13.52 10.88
CA PRO A 302 13.89 -12.53 10.89
C PRO A 302 13.29 -12.44 12.29
N ARG A 303 13.05 -11.20 12.75
CA ARG A 303 12.24 -10.94 13.93
C ARG A 303 10.76 -11.10 13.58
N PHE A 304 9.91 -11.34 14.57
CA PHE A 304 8.48 -11.56 14.36
C PHE A 304 7.65 -10.66 15.26
N TYR A 305 6.60 -10.02 14.74
CA TYR A 305 5.68 -9.21 15.54
C TYR A 305 4.30 -9.88 15.66
N LEU A 306 3.99 -10.42 16.83
CA LEU A 306 2.71 -11.09 17.11
C LEU A 306 2.18 -10.69 18.50
N GLY A 307 0.87 -10.47 18.60
CA GLY A 307 0.22 -10.14 19.87
C GLY A 307 0.77 -8.89 20.56
N GLY A 308 1.31 -7.94 19.79
CA GLY A 308 1.92 -6.70 20.32
C GLY A 308 3.35 -6.84 20.80
N SER A 309 4.01 -7.98 20.58
CA SER A 309 5.39 -8.24 21.02
C SER A 309 6.31 -8.64 19.85
N ILE A 310 7.58 -8.26 19.95
CA ILE A 310 8.63 -8.65 18.99
C ILE A 310 9.38 -9.87 19.55
N TYR A 311 9.55 -10.88 18.70
CA TYR A 311 10.28 -12.11 18.99
C TYR A 311 11.51 -12.20 18.06
N THR A 312 12.63 -12.71 18.57
CA THR A 312 13.91 -12.70 17.83
C THR A 312 14.00 -13.75 16.73
N ASP A 313 13.16 -14.79 16.81
CA ASP A 313 13.05 -15.85 15.81
C ASP A 313 11.71 -16.60 15.96
N TRP A 314 11.39 -17.47 15.00
CA TRP A 314 10.14 -18.24 15.00
C TRP A 314 10.06 -19.25 16.16
N ALA A 315 11.19 -19.78 16.63
CA ALA A 315 11.19 -20.76 17.72
C ALA A 315 10.71 -20.10 19.03
N THR A 316 11.04 -18.83 19.25
CA THR A 316 10.61 -18.04 20.41
C THR A 316 9.16 -17.57 20.38
N VAL A 317 8.46 -17.66 19.23
CA VAL A 317 7.04 -17.30 19.13
C VAL A 317 6.18 -18.31 19.93
N PRO A 318 5.32 -17.87 20.87
CA PRO A 318 4.47 -18.76 21.66
C PRO A 318 3.47 -19.59 20.84
N ASP A 319 3.21 -20.83 21.29
CA ASP A 319 2.29 -21.77 20.64
C ASP A 319 0.87 -21.23 20.36
N PRO A 320 0.26 -20.36 21.22
CA PRO A 320 -1.03 -19.76 20.91
C PRO A 320 -1.06 -18.97 19.60
N PHE A 321 0.08 -18.45 19.13
CA PHE A 321 0.18 -17.75 17.85
C PHE A 321 0.48 -18.69 16.66
N LYS A 322 0.87 -19.94 16.94
CA LYS A 322 1.27 -20.97 15.95
C LYS A 322 0.11 -21.86 15.52
N VAL A 323 -1.11 -21.34 15.57
CA VAL A 323 -2.33 -22.05 15.18
C VAL A 323 -2.87 -21.51 13.87
N HIS A 324 -3.58 -22.34 13.10
CA HIS A 324 -4.22 -21.88 11.87
C HIS A 324 -5.37 -20.94 12.18
N ASP A 325 -5.48 -19.87 11.38
CA ASP A 325 -6.65 -19.00 11.40
C ASP A 325 -7.80 -19.62 10.60
N SER A 326 -8.84 -20.07 11.29
CA SER A 326 -10.06 -20.59 10.66
C SER A 326 -10.94 -19.48 10.05
N GLN A 327 -10.62 -18.21 10.28
CA GLN A 327 -11.36 -17.04 9.76
C GLN A 327 -10.66 -16.36 8.57
N SER A 328 -9.65 -17.00 7.98
CA SER A 328 -8.99 -16.48 6.78
C SER A 328 -9.75 -16.90 5.51
N PRO A 329 -10.08 -15.96 4.59
CA PRO A 329 -9.66 -14.56 4.57
C PRO A 329 -10.60 -13.60 5.34
N ASP A 330 -10.04 -12.46 5.79
CA ASP A 330 -10.75 -11.33 6.44
C ASP A 330 -12.09 -11.01 5.72
N PRO A 331 -13.23 -10.98 6.43
CA PRO A 331 -14.55 -10.77 5.81
C PRO A 331 -14.70 -9.39 5.15
N ASN A 332 -13.86 -8.40 5.51
CA ASN A 332 -13.82 -7.08 4.89
C ASN A 332 -12.85 -7.00 3.70
N ARG A 333 -12.16 -8.09 3.36
CA ARG A 333 -11.33 -8.19 2.15
C ARG A 333 -12.23 -8.22 0.92
N SER A 334 -11.83 -7.53 -0.13
CA SER A 334 -12.53 -7.64 -1.42
C SER A 334 -12.46 -9.08 -1.92
N THR A 335 -13.62 -9.68 -2.19
CA THR A 335 -13.73 -11.01 -2.82
C THR A 335 -13.80 -10.93 -4.34
N ALA A 336 -13.73 -9.71 -4.90
CA ALA A 336 -13.71 -9.52 -6.34
C ALA A 336 -12.48 -10.22 -6.93
N THR A 337 -12.73 -11.07 -7.93
CA THR A 337 -11.68 -11.74 -8.68
C THR A 337 -10.76 -10.69 -9.31
N LEU A 338 -9.47 -10.66 -8.95
CA LEU A 338 -8.50 -9.73 -9.53
C LEU A 338 -8.21 -10.09 -10.99
N PHE A 339 -8.20 -11.39 -11.31
CA PHE A 339 -7.84 -11.93 -12.63
C PHE A 339 -8.60 -13.22 -12.92
N LYS A 340 -8.94 -13.45 -14.19
CA LYS A 340 -9.46 -14.74 -14.64
C LYS A 340 -8.38 -15.44 -15.45
N PHE A 341 -7.52 -16.20 -14.79
CA PHE A 341 -6.48 -16.94 -15.49
C PHE A 341 -7.07 -18.12 -16.27
N VAL A 342 -6.67 -18.24 -17.54
CA VAL A 342 -6.82 -19.48 -18.32
C VAL A 342 -5.51 -20.25 -18.15
N TRP A 343 -5.53 -21.23 -17.27
CA TRP A 343 -4.36 -22.03 -16.89
C TRP A 343 -3.96 -23.05 -17.94
#